data_AF-A0A7C6EEU2-F1
#
_entry.id   AF-A0A7C6EEU2-F1
#
_cell.length_a   1.000
_cell.length_b   1.000
_cell.length_c   1.000
_cell.angle_alpha   90.00
_cell.angle_beta   90.00
_cell.angle_gamma   90.00
#
_symmetry.space_group_name_H-M   'P 1'
#
loop_
_entity.id
_entity.type
_entity.pdbx_description
1 polymer ?
#
loop_
_entity_poly.entity_id
_entity_poly.type
_entity_poly.pdbx_seq_one_letter_code
_entity_poly.pdbx_strand_id
1 'polypeptide(L)'
;MRKCKLLFVFLIFFILPTVLLAQVDTAWVRRYRGSGNSCDNARAIAVVNQGNVYVTGGSAGSNLWFDYATIKYNSLGIQEWVARYNGAQNYNDYARAIAVDEEGCVYVTGQSYVSGIQSSDYTTIKYVPTGEIKENEIVPLPFVMANCAELYPSPVKSYLTIRSLPTADRSAIKIFDISGKLIKEIASPASESHNNQEREIRISLKGINPGIYFLQLGKETKKLLVVK
;
A
#
# COMPACT_ATOMS: atom_id res chain seq x y z
N MET A 1 -6.96 -87.44 -9.14
CA MET A 1 -5.59 -87.83 -8.73
C MET A 1 -4.57 -87.08 -9.58
N ARG A 2 -3.57 -86.44 -8.93
CA ARG A 2 -2.35 -85.79 -9.48
C ARG A 2 -2.56 -84.45 -10.23
N LYS A 3 -1.81 -83.36 -9.98
CA LYS A 3 -0.72 -83.04 -9.05
C LYS A 3 -0.65 -81.51 -8.86
N CYS A 4 -0.28 -81.15 -7.63
CA CYS A 4 0.14 -79.86 -7.11
C CYS A 4 1.30 -79.21 -7.91
N LYS A 5 1.27 -77.89 -8.11
CA LYS A 5 2.45 -77.01 -8.03
C LYS A 5 2.02 -75.56 -7.77
N LEU A 6 2.23 -75.18 -6.51
CA LEU A 6 2.22 -73.85 -5.94
C LEU A 6 3.23 -72.94 -6.67
N LEU A 7 2.79 -71.81 -7.22
CA LEU A 7 3.68 -70.72 -7.62
C LEU A 7 3.32 -69.49 -6.80
N PHE A 8 4.06 -69.29 -5.70
CA PHE A 8 4.05 -68.08 -4.90
C PHE A 8 4.78 -66.99 -5.70
N VAL A 9 4.04 -66.16 -6.44
CA VAL A 9 4.61 -64.93 -7.00
C VAL A 9 4.61 -63.91 -5.87
N PHE A 10 5.78 -63.67 -5.29
CA PHE A 10 6.03 -62.53 -4.42
C PHE A 10 5.74 -61.25 -5.20
N LEU A 11 4.54 -60.69 -5.02
CA LEU A 11 4.28 -59.30 -5.37
C LEU A 11 4.82 -58.42 -4.23
N ILE A 12 6.15 -58.38 -4.07
CA ILE A 12 6.79 -57.24 -3.41
C ILE A 12 6.69 -56.12 -4.43
N PHE A 13 5.56 -55.40 -4.41
CA PHE A 13 5.52 -54.06 -4.96
C PHE A 13 6.54 -53.27 -4.13
N PHE A 14 7.70 -53.04 -4.74
CA PHE A 14 8.68 -52.07 -4.28
C PHE A 14 7.93 -50.79 -3.95
N ILE A 15 7.75 -50.49 -2.65
CA ILE A 15 7.48 -49.14 -2.19
C ILE A 15 8.82 -48.42 -2.37
N LEU A 16 9.14 -48.08 -3.62
CA LEU A 16 10.14 -47.06 -3.89
C LEU A 16 9.60 -45.80 -3.20
N PRO A 17 10.31 -45.21 -2.22
CA PRO A 17 9.97 -43.86 -1.82
C PRO A 17 10.17 -43.04 -3.09
N THR A 18 9.08 -42.54 -3.66
CA THR A 18 9.16 -41.50 -4.68
C THR A 18 9.87 -40.34 -3.99
N VAL A 19 11.18 -40.26 -4.16
CA VAL A 19 11.94 -39.08 -3.81
C VAL A 19 11.45 -38.04 -4.79
N LEU A 20 10.48 -37.24 -4.35
CA LEU A 20 10.06 -36.05 -5.07
C LEU A 20 11.27 -35.12 -5.01
N LEU A 21 12.12 -35.18 -6.03
CA LEU A 21 13.08 -34.12 -6.25
C LEU A 21 12.21 -32.92 -6.60
N ALA A 22 12.07 -31.98 -5.65
CA ALA A 22 11.55 -30.67 -5.94
C ALA A 22 12.54 -30.03 -6.92
N GLN A 23 12.33 -30.25 -8.21
CA GLN A 23 13.03 -29.52 -9.24
C GLN A 23 12.53 -28.09 -9.18
N VAL A 24 13.45 -27.14 -9.07
CA VAL A 24 13.11 -25.72 -9.16
C VAL A 24 12.60 -25.48 -10.59
N ASP A 25 11.30 -25.28 -10.72
CA ASP A 25 10.66 -24.83 -11.95
C ASP A 25 10.24 -23.36 -11.80
N THR A 26 10.31 -22.62 -12.89
CA THR A 26 10.01 -21.18 -12.89
C THR A 26 8.50 -20.99 -13.03
N ALA A 27 7.82 -20.60 -11.96
CA ALA A 27 6.37 -20.36 -12.00
C ALA A 27 6.00 -19.20 -12.95
N TRP A 28 6.71 -18.07 -12.87
CA TRP A 28 6.53 -16.95 -13.80
C TRP A 28 7.77 -16.05 -13.84
N VAL A 29 7.92 -15.33 -14.96
CA VAL A 29 8.88 -14.23 -15.12
C VAL A 29 8.11 -12.98 -15.49
N ARG A 30 8.43 -11.85 -14.84
CA ARG A 30 7.93 -10.52 -15.20
C ARG A 30 9.08 -9.55 -15.34
N ARG A 31 9.07 -8.81 -16.45
CA ARG A 31 9.99 -7.72 -16.73
C ARG A 31 9.17 -6.44 -16.75
N TYR A 32 9.56 -5.49 -15.91
CA TYR A 32 9.03 -4.13 -15.97
C TYR A 32 9.93 -3.30 -16.89
N ARG A 33 9.32 -2.48 -17.74
CA ARG A 33 10.00 -1.48 -18.56
C ARG A 33 9.34 -0.12 -18.35
N GLY A 34 10.13 0.86 -17.91
CA GLY A 34 9.69 2.23 -17.74
C GLY A 34 9.43 2.98 -19.04
N SER A 35 8.90 4.21 -18.94
CA SER A 35 8.61 5.07 -20.10
C SER A 35 9.85 5.61 -20.81
N GLY A 36 11.01 5.62 -20.14
CA GLY A 36 12.28 6.12 -20.69
C GLY A 36 12.97 5.20 -21.68
N ASN A 37 12.45 3.98 -21.94
CA ASN A 37 13.10 2.96 -22.78
C ASN A 37 14.59 2.76 -22.47
N SER A 38 14.98 2.93 -21.20
CA SER A 38 16.35 2.89 -20.71
C SER A 38 16.45 1.91 -19.53
N CYS A 39 17.56 1.93 -18.79
CA CYS A 39 17.82 1.00 -17.70
C CYS A 39 16.78 1.13 -16.57
N ASP A 40 16.32 -0.02 -16.08
CA ASP A 40 15.45 -0.15 -14.92
C ASP A 40 16.14 -1.05 -13.88
N ASN A 41 16.24 -0.58 -12.64
CA ASN A 41 17.01 -1.20 -11.57
C ASN A 41 16.10 -1.52 -10.39
N ALA A 42 15.67 -2.78 -10.28
CA ALA A 42 15.03 -3.27 -9.06
C ALA A 42 16.04 -3.26 -7.90
N ARG A 43 15.61 -2.79 -6.73
CA ARG A 43 16.46 -2.64 -5.53
C ARG A 43 15.95 -3.42 -4.33
N ALA A 44 14.63 -3.49 -4.14
CA ALA A 44 14.03 -4.20 -3.03
C ALA A 44 12.71 -4.85 -3.43
N ILE A 45 12.35 -5.90 -2.69
CA ILE A 45 11.13 -6.68 -2.87
C ILE A 45 10.48 -6.94 -1.51
N ALA A 46 9.16 -6.90 -1.45
CA ALA A 46 8.36 -7.37 -0.33
C ALA A 46 7.33 -8.39 -0.83
N VAL A 47 7.15 -9.49 -0.09
CA VAL A 47 6.13 -10.49 -0.39
C VAL A 47 5.22 -10.59 0.83
N VAL A 48 3.93 -10.30 0.64
CA VAL A 48 2.92 -10.29 1.71
C VAL A 48 1.65 -10.98 1.25
N ASN A 49 0.74 -11.27 2.18
CA ASN A 49 -0.64 -11.71 1.92
C ASN A 49 -0.78 -12.76 0.78
N GLN A 50 -0.51 -14.02 1.09
CA GLN A 50 -0.69 -15.17 0.17
C GLN A 50 0.08 -15.07 -1.16
N GLY A 51 1.15 -14.26 -1.20
CA GLY A 51 2.07 -14.20 -2.35
C GLY A 51 1.92 -12.97 -3.22
N ASN A 52 1.28 -11.90 -2.74
CA ASN A 52 1.38 -10.60 -3.40
C ASN A 52 2.82 -10.07 -3.30
N VAL A 53 3.37 -9.67 -4.43
CA VAL A 53 4.77 -9.26 -4.58
C VAL A 53 4.82 -7.78 -4.91
N TYR A 54 5.63 -7.03 -4.17
CA TYR A 54 5.88 -5.62 -4.41
C TYR A 54 7.36 -5.45 -4.71
N VAL A 55 7.70 -4.82 -5.83
CA VAL A 55 9.08 -4.56 -6.25
C VAL A 55 9.28 -3.06 -6.33
N THR A 56 10.34 -2.53 -5.73
CA THR A 56 10.70 -1.12 -5.86
C THR A 56 12.13 -0.94 -6.36
N GLY A 57 12.39 0.20 -7.00
CA GLY A 57 13.70 0.54 -7.53
C GLY A 57 13.71 1.86 -8.29
N GLY A 58 14.78 2.07 -9.06
CA GLY A 58 14.91 3.21 -9.95
C GLY A 58 14.54 2.81 -11.38
N SER A 59 13.74 3.60 -12.07
CA SER A 59 13.40 3.40 -13.48
C SER A 59 13.56 4.70 -14.25
N ALA A 60 14.14 4.66 -15.44
CA ALA A 60 14.32 5.86 -16.24
C ALA A 60 12.97 6.41 -16.75
N GLY A 61 12.73 7.70 -16.53
CA GLY A 61 11.64 8.46 -17.13
C GLY A 61 11.96 8.88 -18.57
N SER A 62 11.03 9.59 -19.22
CA SER A 62 11.20 10.10 -20.60
C SER A 62 12.35 11.12 -20.74
N ASN A 63 12.75 11.73 -19.62
CA ASN A 63 13.91 12.63 -19.50
C ASN A 63 15.23 11.89 -19.22
N LEU A 64 15.22 10.54 -19.21
CA LEU A 64 16.34 9.64 -18.92
C LEU A 64 16.86 9.69 -17.46
N TRP A 65 16.28 10.51 -16.60
CA TRP A 65 16.57 10.49 -15.17
C TRP A 65 15.80 9.35 -14.49
N PHE A 66 16.39 8.80 -13.43
CA PHE A 66 15.74 7.76 -12.65
C PHE A 66 14.64 8.35 -11.78
N ASP A 67 13.46 7.75 -11.82
CA ASP A 67 12.38 7.96 -10.85
C ASP A 67 12.27 6.73 -9.96
N TYR A 68 11.61 6.87 -8.81
CA TYR A 68 11.14 5.69 -8.09
C TYR A 68 10.13 4.98 -8.98
N ALA A 69 10.22 3.65 -9.05
CA ALA A 69 9.18 2.80 -9.61
C ALA A 69 8.87 1.68 -8.63
N THR A 70 7.59 1.57 -8.26
CA THR A 70 7.07 0.50 -7.42
C THR A 70 5.98 -0.24 -8.18
N ILE A 71 6.08 -1.56 -8.26
CA ILE A 71 5.13 -2.42 -8.97
C ILE A 71 4.57 -3.45 -8.01
N LYS A 72 3.25 -3.68 -8.06
CA LYS A 72 2.60 -4.81 -7.40
C LYS A 72 2.25 -5.89 -8.42
N TYR A 73 2.57 -7.13 -8.08
CA TYR A 73 2.09 -8.34 -8.75
C TYR A 73 1.28 -9.17 -7.75
N ASN A 74 0.23 -9.84 -8.23
CA ASN A 74 -0.45 -10.86 -7.44
C ASN A 74 0.33 -12.19 -7.41
N SER A 75 -0.18 -13.18 -6.68
CA SER A 75 0.46 -14.49 -6.51
C SER A 75 0.66 -15.27 -7.82
N LEU A 76 -0.10 -14.95 -8.87
CA LEU A 76 0.03 -15.52 -10.22
C LEU A 76 1.00 -14.72 -11.10
N GLY A 77 1.64 -13.68 -10.56
CA GLY A 77 2.53 -12.78 -11.28
C GLY A 77 1.81 -11.79 -12.18
N ILE A 78 0.49 -11.59 -12.06
CA ILE A 78 -0.23 -10.57 -12.83
C ILE A 78 0.07 -9.21 -12.20
N GLN A 79 0.48 -8.23 -13.02
CA GLN A 79 0.73 -6.86 -12.56
C GLN A 79 -0.60 -6.20 -12.20
N GLU A 80 -0.76 -5.78 -10.96
CA GLU A 80 -1.99 -5.12 -10.50
C GLU A 80 -1.87 -3.59 -10.58
N TRP A 81 -0.70 -3.03 -10.29
CA TRP A 81 -0.46 -1.59 -10.45
C TRP A 81 1.02 -1.24 -10.55
N VAL A 82 1.28 -0.04 -11.06
CA VAL A 82 2.59 0.61 -11.09
C VAL A 82 2.44 2.02 -10.54
N ALA A 83 3.31 2.40 -9.59
CA ALA A 83 3.41 3.75 -9.07
C ALA A 83 4.82 4.29 -9.33
N ARG A 84 4.91 5.54 -9.79
CA ARG A 84 6.18 6.22 -9.98
C ARG A 84 6.25 7.48 -9.13
N TYR A 85 7.44 7.83 -8.67
CA TYR A 85 7.68 9.11 -8.02
C TYR A 85 8.91 9.79 -8.57
N ASN A 86 8.69 11.02 -9.01
CA ASN A 86 9.67 11.95 -9.51
C ASN A 86 9.66 13.18 -8.59
N GLY A 87 10.83 13.52 -8.05
CA GLY A 87 11.05 14.63 -7.16
C GLY A 87 10.86 15.97 -7.88
N ALA A 88 10.69 17.04 -7.09
CA ALA A 88 10.38 18.36 -7.63
C ALA A 88 11.42 18.92 -8.61
N GLN A 89 12.66 18.41 -8.57
CA GLN A 89 13.74 18.84 -9.45
C GLN A 89 13.85 18.05 -10.75
N ASN A 90 13.06 16.99 -10.95
CA ASN A 90 13.14 16.13 -12.13
C ASN A 90 14.54 15.54 -12.38
N TYR A 91 15.30 15.28 -11.31
CA TYR A 91 16.60 14.60 -11.34
C TYR A 91 16.47 13.15 -10.86
N ASN A 92 17.60 12.48 -10.63
CA ASN A 92 17.60 11.08 -10.21
C ASN A 92 17.05 10.86 -8.80
N ASP A 93 15.95 10.15 -8.72
CA ASP A 93 15.35 9.63 -7.50
C ASP A 93 15.51 8.11 -7.46
N TYR A 94 16.12 7.60 -6.39
CA TYR A 94 16.35 6.16 -6.23
C TYR A 94 15.63 5.61 -5.02
N ALA A 95 14.62 4.77 -5.25
CA ALA A 95 14.04 3.93 -4.21
C ALA A 95 15.04 2.86 -3.78
N ARG A 96 15.18 2.65 -2.47
CA ARG A 96 16.16 1.72 -1.88
C ARG A 96 15.52 0.63 -1.03
N ALA A 97 14.42 0.94 -0.35
CA ALA A 97 13.76 0.01 0.56
C ALA A 97 12.24 0.12 0.47
N ILE A 98 11.57 -0.99 0.80
CA ILE A 98 10.11 -1.12 0.81
C ILE A 98 9.68 -1.91 2.04
N ALA A 99 8.57 -1.50 2.66
CA ALA A 99 7.85 -2.25 3.68
C ALA A 99 6.35 -2.19 3.38
N VAL A 100 5.61 -3.22 3.78
CA VAL A 100 4.15 -3.28 3.62
C VAL A 100 3.55 -3.63 4.97
N ASP A 101 2.56 -2.86 5.44
CA ASP A 101 1.85 -3.15 6.69
C ASP A 101 0.70 -4.15 6.48
N GLU A 102 0.08 -4.58 7.57
CA GLU A 102 -1.00 -5.58 7.55
C GLU A 102 -2.26 -5.05 6.84
N GLU A 103 -2.45 -3.73 6.87
CA GLU A 103 -3.51 -3.01 6.15
C GLU A 103 -3.22 -2.89 4.65
N GLY A 104 -2.05 -3.32 4.18
CA GLY A 104 -1.65 -3.30 2.78
C GLY A 104 -1.11 -1.95 2.30
N CYS A 105 -0.82 -1.02 3.20
CA CYS A 105 -0.11 0.20 2.86
C CYS A 105 1.37 -0.11 2.61
N VAL A 106 1.92 0.50 1.57
CA VAL A 106 3.28 0.29 1.12
C VAL A 106 4.10 1.54 1.43
N TYR A 107 5.20 1.39 2.14
CA TYR A 107 6.14 2.45 2.47
C TYR A 107 7.41 2.23 1.66
N VAL A 108 7.78 3.20 0.84
CA VAL A 108 9.00 3.17 0.02
C VAL A 108 9.90 4.30 0.44
N THR A 109 11.17 4.01 0.68
CA THR A 109 12.15 5.03 1.06
C THR A 109 13.40 4.94 0.20
N GLY A 110 14.10 6.06 0.05
CA GLY A 110 15.27 6.19 -0.79
C GLY A 110 15.83 7.61 -0.75
N GLN A 111 16.48 8.03 -1.84
CA GLN A 111 17.02 9.38 -2.00
C GLN A 111 16.33 10.12 -3.15
N SER A 112 16.06 11.42 -2.99
CA SER A 112 15.48 12.29 -4.02
C SER A 112 16.13 13.67 -4.00
N TYR A 113 16.24 14.31 -5.16
CA TYR A 113 16.76 15.67 -5.26
C TYR A 113 15.70 16.70 -4.87
N VAL A 114 16.03 17.51 -3.87
CA VAL A 114 15.16 18.55 -3.34
C VAL A 114 15.51 19.93 -3.92
N SER A 115 14.52 20.81 -3.98
CA SER A 115 14.71 22.17 -4.50
C SER A 115 15.59 23.00 -3.58
N GLY A 116 16.50 23.80 -4.16
CA GLY A 116 17.29 24.79 -3.43
C GLY A 116 18.66 24.31 -2.94
N ILE A 117 18.99 23.03 -3.10
CA ILE A 117 20.31 22.47 -2.81
C ILE A 117 20.64 21.45 -3.90
N GLN A 118 21.85 21.47 -4.48
CA GLN A 118 22.31 20.42 -5.39
C GLN A 118 22.68 19.13 -4.63
N SER A 119 21.79 18.67 -3.76
CA SER A 119 21.97 17.48 -2.93
C SER A 119 20.67 16.67 -2.92
N SER A 120 20.82 15.36 -2.72
CA SER A 120 19.69 14.49 -2.43
C SER A 120 19.42 14.44 -0.93
N ASP A 121 18.15 14.42 -0.55
CA ASP A 121 17.69 14.07 0.79
C ASP A 121 17.04 12.69 0.79
N TYR A 122 16.87 12.10 1.98
CA TYR A 122 16.05 10.90 2.09
C TYR A 122 14.57 11.26 1.86
N THR A 123 13.88 10.46 1.08
CA THR A 123 12.46 10.64 0.77
C THR A 123 11.71 9.35 1.04
N THR A 124 10.56 9.47 1.72
CA THR A 124 9.69 8.33 2.04
C THR A 124 8.29 8.60 1.54
N ILE A 125 7.72 7.62 0.86
CA ILE A 125 6.40 7.69 0.24
C ILE A 125 5.56 6.55 0.81
N LYS A 126 4.29 6.84 1.11
CA LYS A 126 3.30 5.84 1.48
C LYS A 126 2.27 5.71 0.34
N TYR A 127 2.04 4.49 -0.13
CA TYR A 127 0.90 4.15 -0.98
C TYR A 127 -0.14 3.42 -0.13
N VAL A 128 -1.40 3.85 -0.17
CA VAL A 128 -2.48 3.11 0.51
C VAL A 128 -3.28 2.28 -0.51
N PRO A 129 -3.80 1.12 -0.11
CA PRO A 129 -4.68 0.34 -0.97
C PRO A 129 -5.98 1.11 -1.19
N THR A 130 -6.31 1.38 -2.45
CA THR A 130 -7.62 1.89 -2.84
C THR A 130 -8.45 0.72 -3.35
N GLY A 131 -9.75 0.73 -3.04
CA GLY A 131 -10.69 -0.20 -3.67
C GLY A 131 -10.78 0.13 -5.16
N GLU A 132 -10.43 -0.85 -6.00
CA GLU A 132 -10.49 -0.86 -7.47
C GLU A 132 -9.74 0.26 -8.21
N ILE A 133 -8.69 -0.13 -8.94
CA ILE A 133 -8.17 0.65 -10.08
C ILE A 133 -8.41 -0.18 -11.34
N LYS A 134 -9.12 0.38 -12.31
CA LYS A 134 -9.19 -0.18 -13.68
C LYS A 134 -7.93 0.25 -14.44
N GLU A 135 -7.38 -0.69 -15.20
CA GLU A 135 -6.10 -0.59 -15.90
C GLU A 135 -5.97 0.66 -16.80
N ASN A 136 -4.74 1.18 -16.91
CA ASN A 136 -4.21 2.10 -17.94
C ASN A 136 -4.24 3.63 -17.78
N GLU A 137 -4.34 4.22 -16.57
CA GLU A 137 -4.00 5.64 -16.42
C GLU A 137 -2.60 5.86 -15.82
N ILE A 138 -1.73 6.53 -16.60
CA ILE A 138 -0.52 7.16 -16.09
C ILE A 138 -0.99 8.32 -15.20
N VAL A 139 -1.01 8.12 -13.88
CA VAL A 139 -1.40 9.17 -12.93
C VAL A 139 -0.16 10.05 -12.65
N PRO A 140 -0.12 11.33 -13.07
CA PRO A 140 0.97 12.24 -12.72
C PRO A 140 0.79 12.67 -11.25
N LEU A 141 1.88 12.64 -10.46
CA LEU A 141 1.86 13.00 -9.04
C LEU A 141 1.68 14.52 -8.81
N PRO A 142 1.15 14.97 -7.64
CA PRO A 142 1.01 14.24 -6.39
C PRO A 142 -0.40 13.70 -6.23
N PHE A 143 -0.68 12.53 -6.80
CA PHE A 143 -1.80 11.75 -6.31
C PHE A 143 -1.33 11.09 -5.02
N VAL A 144 -1.63 11.75 -3.91
CA VAL A 144 -1.69 11.09 -2.61
C VAL A 144 -2.74 10.00 -2.79
N MET A 145 -2.30 8.75 -3.01
CA MET A 145 -3.15 7.58 -2.83
C MET A 145 -3.44 7.49 -1.33
N ALA A 146 -4.21 8.41 -0.77
CA ALA A 146 -4.74 8.38 0.59
C ALA A 146 -6.26 8.35 0.47
N ASN A 147 -6.80 7.14 0.35
CA ASN A 147 -8.16 6.89 0.83
C ASN A 147 -8.21 6.78 2.38
N CYS A 148 -7.08 7.00 3.06
CA CYS A 148 -7.02 7.14 4.51
C CYS A 148 -7.27 8.59 4.87
N ALA A 149 -8.29 8.83 5.69
CA ALA A 149 -8.53 10.14 6.30
C ALA A 149 -7.26 10.62 7.04
N GLU A 150 -6.69 11.74 6.61
CA GLU A 150 -5.57 12.37 7.31
C GLU A 150 -6.11 13.27 8.42
N LEU A 151 -5.58 13.10 9.63
CA LEU A 151 -5.98 13.84 10.82
C LEU A 151 -4.92 14.91 11.15
N TYR A 152 -5.27 16.18 11.05
CA TYR A 152 -4.36 17.28 11.35
C TYR A 152 -5.05 18.42 12.12
N PRO A 153 -4.39 19.07 13.10
CA PRO A 153 -3.06 18.77 13.63
C PRO A 153 -3.08 17.59 14.60
N SER A 154 -1.98 16.86 14.70
CA SER A 154 -1.73 15.92 15.80
C SER A 154 -0.48 16.39 16.55
N PRO A 155 -0.55 16.74 17.84
CA PRO A 155 -1.73 16.75 18.73
C PRO A 155 -2.79 17.82 18.38
N VAL A 156 -4.06 17.54 18.71
CA VAL A 156 -5.19 18.44 18.41
C VAL A 156 -5.44 19.42 19.55
N LYS A 157 -5.72 20.68 19.23
CA LYS A 157 -6.18 21.70 20.21
C LYS A 157 -7.68 21.92 20.15
N SER A 158 -8.11 22.89 19.33
CA SER A 158 -9.51 23.34 19.26
C SER A 158 -10.27 22.76 18.07
N TYR A 159 -9.54 22.40 17.02
CA TYR A 159 -10.10 21.90 15.76
C TYR A 159 -9.26 20.76 15.22
N LEU A 160 -9.95 19.74 14.74
CA LEU A 160 -9.40 18.68 13.92
C LEU A 160 -9.85 18.89 12.48
N THR A 161 -8.91 18.90 11.55
CA THR A 161 -9.19 18.79 10.12
C THR A 161 -9.02 17.34 9.69
N ILE A 162 -10.03 16.83 8.97
CA ILE A 162 -9.95 15.57 8.25
C ILE A 162 -9.80 15.88 6.77
N ARG A 163 -8.71 15.43 6.15
CA ARG A 163 -8.48 15.53 4.70
C ARG A 163 -8.69 14.18 4.02
N SER A 164 -8.97 14.22 2.73
CA SER A 164 -9.03 13.05 1.84
C SER A 164 -10.02 11.98 2.31
N LEU A 165 -11.24 12.40 2.64
CA LEU A 165 -12.33 11.47 2.95
C LEU A 165 -12.76 10.70 1.70
N PRO A 166 -12.82 9.36 1.75
CA PRO A 166 -13.37 8.57 0.65
C PRO A 166 -14.80 9.02 0.32
N THR A 167 -15.05 9.41 -0.92
CA THR A 167 -16.37 9.84 -1.43
C THR A 167 -17.44 8.74 -1.32
N ALA A 168 -17.04 7.48 -1.08
CA ALA A 168 -17.92 6.34 -0.91
C ALA A 168 -18.37 6.09 0.54
N ASP A 169 -17.70 6.67 1.55
CA ASP A 169 -18.06 6.41 2.96
C ASP A 169 -19.02 7.49 3.49
N ARG A 170 -20.31 7.12 3.55
CA ARG A 170 -21.38 7.94 4.14
C ARG A 170 -21.56 7.71 5.65
N SER A 171 -20.56 7.11 6.30
CA SER A 171 -20.63 6.85 7.74
C SER A 171 -20.49 8.14 8.54
N ALA A 172 -21.22 8.23 9.65
CA ALA A 172 -21.04 9.31 10.61
C ALA A 172 -19.62 9.25 11.22
N ILE A 173 -19.03 10.42 11.45
CA ILE A 173 -17.76 10.53 12.18
C ILE A 173 -18.07 10.50 13.66
N LYS A 174 -17.46 9.55 14.39
CA LYS A 174 -17.70 9.34 15.83
C LYS A 174 -16.40 9.53 16.61
N ILE A 175 -16.48 10.13 17.79
CA ILE A 175 -15.35 10.30 18.71
C ILE A 175 -15.70 9.63 20.02
N PHE A 176 -14.83 8.74 20.49
CA PHE A 176 -14.96 7.99 21.73
C PHE A 176 -13.84 8.32 22.70
N ASP A 177 -14.11 8.23 24.01
CA ASP A 177 -13.05 8.22 25.02
C ASP A 177 -12.38 6.83 25.13
N ILE A 178 -11.37 6.70 25.99
CA ILE A 178 -10.64 5.45 26.20
C ILE A 178 -11.49 4.30 26.79
N SER A 179 -12.66 4.61 27.36
CA SER A 179 -13.61 3.61 27.86
C SER A 179 -14.56 3.12 26.77
N GLY A 180 -14.51 3.71 25.58
CA GLY A 180 -15.42 3.43 24.47
C GLY A 180 -16.73 4.21 24.54
N LYS A 181 -16.85 5.21 25.42
CA LYS A 181 -18.04 6.06 25.50
C LYS A 181 -18.03 7.08 24.36
N LEU A 182 -19.15 7.18 23.63
CA LEU A 182 -19.33 8.19 22.58
C LEU A 182 -19.34 9.60 23.19
N ILE A 183 -18.41 10.44 22.73
CA ILE A 183 -18.25 11.84 23.13
C ILE A 183 -18.90 12.77 22.12
N LYS A 184 -18.78 12.46 20.82
CA LYS A 184 -19.32 13.29 19.76
C LYS A 184 -19.62 12.46 18.52
N GLU A 185 -20.75 12.75 17.88
CA GLU A 185 -21.13 12.20 16.58
C GLU A 185 -21.42 13.36 15.62
N ILE A 186 -20.95 13.21 14.39
CA ILE A 186 -21.11 14.19 13.32
C ILE A 186 -21.75 13.42 12.16
N ALA A 187 -22.98 13.80 11.84
CA ALA A 187 -23.71 13.21 10.73
C ALA A 187 -22.90 13.35 9.44
N SER A 188 -22.98 12.34 8.56
CA SER A 188 -22.32 12.38 7.26
C SER A 188 -22.66 13.69 6.55
N PRO A 189 -21.68 14.40 5.98
CA PRO A 189 -21.98 15.58 5.18
C PRO A 189 -22.89 15.14 4.02
N ALA A 190 -24.12 15.64 4.01
CA ALA A 190 -25.02 15.46 2.89
C ALA A 190 -24.37 16.06 1.64
N SER A 191 -24.58 15.40 0.50
CA SER A 191 -24.01 15.80 -0.78
C SER A 191 -24.54 17.17 -1.20
N GLU A 192 -23.75 18.22 -0.97
CA GLU A 192 -23.81 19.38 -1.85
C GLU A 192 -22.79 19.19 -2.97
N SER A 193 -23.33 19.20 -4.19
CA SER A 193 -22.63 18.97 -5.43
C SER A 193 -21.76 20.18 -5.76
N HIS A 194 -20.51 20.20 -5.31
CA HIS A 194 -19.52 21.09 -5.88
C HIS A 194 -18.19 20.37 -6.08
N ASN A 195 -17.71 20.49 -7.33
CA ASN A 195 -16.42 20.24 -7.95
C ASN A 195 -15.34 19.42 -7.21
N ASN A 196 -14.59 18.64 -8.00
CA ASN A 196 -13.46 17.74 -7.68
C ASN A 196 -12.28 18.37 -6.89
N GLN A 197 -12.51 19.06 -5.79
CA GLN A 197 -11.48 19.43 -4.83
C GLN A 197 -11.66 18.61 -3.55
N GLU A 198 -10.56 18.08 -3.05
CA GLU A 198 -10.47 17.25 -1.84
C GLU A 198 -11.36 17.81 -0.71
N ARG A 199 -12.26 16.98 -0.18
CA ARG A 199 -13.16 17.41 0.90
C ARG A 199 -12.39 17.50 2.21
N GLU A 200 -12.12 18.72 2.67
CA GLU A 200 -11.69 18.97 4.04
C GLU A 200 -12.90 19.11 4.98
N ILE A 201 -12.95 18.35 6.07
CA ILE A 201 -13.94 18.54 7.15
C ILE A 201 -13.24 19.08 8.38
N ARG A 202 -13.70 20.23 8.87
CA ARG A 202 -13.26 20.81 10.14
C ARG A 202 -14.24 20.46 11.26
N ILE A 203 -13.71 19.84 12.30
CA ILE A 203 -14.44 19.42 13.50
C ILE A 203 -13.97 20.25 14.68
N SER A 204 -14.90 20.97 15.32
CA SER A 204 -14.61 21.63 16.59
C SER A 204 -14.54 20.60 17.73
N LEU A 205 -13.46 20.62 18.49
CA LEU A 205 -13.29 19.87 19.75
C LEU A 205 -13.46 20.75 20.98
N LYS A 206 -14.02 21.96 20.83
CA LYS A 206 -14.28 22.86 21.95
C LYS A 206 -15.17 22.16 22.99
N GLY A 207 -14.73 22.19 24.24
CA GLY A 207 -15.43 21.55 25.36
C GLY A 207 -15.05 20.10 25.61
N ILE A 208 -14.22 19.48 24.76
CA ILE A 208 -13.61 18.18 25.04
C ILE A 208 -12.40 18.39 25.96
N ASN A 209 -12.29 17.58 27.02
CA ASN A 209 -11.17 17.65 27.95
C ASN A 209 -9.86 17.16 27.29
N PRO A 210 -8.68 17.62 27.73
CA PRO A 210 -7.42 17.03 27.29
C PRO A 210 -7.37 15.53 27.60
N GLY A 211 -6.84 14.74 26.67
CA GLY A 211 -6.79 13.29 26.82
C GLY A 211 -6.62 12.54 25.52
N ILE A 212 -6.63 11.21 25.62
CA ILE A 212 -6.60 10.30 24.47
C ILE A 212 -8.04 9.95 24.10
N TYR A 213 -8.33 10.00 22.81
CA TYR A 213 -9.62 9.69 22.20
C TYR A 213 -9.42 8.79 20.99
N PHE A 214 -10.51 8.16 20.54
CA PHE A 214 -10.55 7.38 19.32
C PHE A 214 -11.58 7.99 18.37
N LEU A 215 -11.14 8.35 17.16
CA LEU A 215 -12.01 8.78 16.08
C LEU A 215 -12.33 7.57 15.20
N GLN A 216 -13.62 7.32 14.97
CA GLN A 216 -14.10 6.29 14.07
C GLN A 216 -14.73 6.93 12.84
N LEU A 217 -14.33 6.44 11.67
CA LEU A 217 -14.88 6.79 10.35
C LEU A 217 -15.14 5.47 9.61
N GLY A 218 -16.40 5.11 9.44
CA GLY A 218 -16.77 3.82 8.87
C GLY A 218 -16.18 2.66 9.67
N LYS A 219 -15.29 1.88 9.03
CA LYS A 219 -14.55 0.77 9.67
C LYS A 219 -13.19 1.19 10.25
N GLU A 220 -12.69 2.38 9.91
CA GLU A 220 -11.40 2.87 10.40
C GLU A 220 -11.53 3.47 11.80
N THR A 221 -10.51 3.25 12.63
CA THR A 221 -10.37 3.90 13.94
C THR A 221 -8.97 4.50 14.07
N LYS A 222 -8.88 5.77 14.47
CA LYS A 222 -7.62 6.50 14.64
C LYS A 222 -7.52 7.07 16.03
N LYS A 223 -6.33 6.97 16.64
CA LYS A 223 -6.02 7.58 17.93
C LYS A 223 -5.88 9.09 17.77
N LEU A 224 -6.43 9.83 18.72
CA LEU A 224 -6.39 11.29 18.77
C LEU A 224 -5.92 11.74 20.16
N LEU A 225 -4.97 12.67 20.21
CA LEU A 225 -4.50 13.29 21.44
C LEU A 225 -5.00 14.74 21.48
N VAL A 226 -5.90 15.05 22.41
CA VAL A 226 -6.39 16.43 22.65
C VAL A 226 -5.52 17.09 23.72
N VAL A 227 -5.02 18.28 23.42
CA VAL A 227 -4.24 19.13 24.34
C VAL A 227 -4.86 20.54 24.39
N LYS A 228 -4.63 21.29 25.47
CA LYS A 228 -5.01 22.72 25.57
C LYS A 228 -3.85 23.61 25.11
#